data_AF-A0A250G2W8-F1
#
_entry.id   AF-A0A250G2W8-F1
#
_cell.length_a   1.000
_cell.length_b   1.000
_cell.length_c   1.000
_cell.angle_alpha   90.00
_cell.angle_beta   90.00
_cell.angle_gamma   90.00
#
_symmetry.space_group_name_H-M   'P 1'
#
loop_
_entity.id
_entity.type
_entity.pdbx_description
1 polymer ?
#
loop_
_entity_poly.entity_id
_entity_poly.type
_entity_poly.pdbx_seq_one_letter_code
_entity_poly.pdbx_strand_id
1 'polypeptide(L)'
;MELNNFFLRVATGNPEIVKNVVQYFNETYGTDFSIRSIEDLDGVTFVLINTNSASIDDIYLLGFFHGAEIQNLRQKGEIDW
;
A
#
# COMPACT_ATOMS: atom_id res chain seq x y z
N MET A 1 16.72 -3.53 -10.08
CA MET A 1 17.22 -2.25 -9.51
C MET A 1 16.62 -2.14 -8.12
N GLU A 2 17.45 -1.92 -7.11
CA GLU A 2 17.01 -1.78 -5.71
C GLU A 2 16.91 -0.30 -5.35
N LEU A 3 15.85 0.05 -4.64
CA LEU A 3 15.65 1.37 -4.07
C LEU A 3 15.90 1.29 -2.56
N ASN A 4 16.80 2.15 -2.07
CA ASN A 4 17.15 2.22 -0.67
C ASN A 4 16.55 3.48 -0.04
N ASN A 5 16.02 3.35 1.18
CA ASN A 5 15.51 4.47 2.00
C ASN A 5 14.57 5.42 1.23
N PHE A 6 13.50 4.88 0.66
CA PHE A 6 12.52 5.68 -0.08
C PHE A 6 11.14 5.61 0.57
N PHE A 7 10.31 6.59 0.18
CA PHE A 7 8.94 6.70 0.62
C PHE A 7 7.98 6.52 -0.56
N LEU A 8 6.89 5.81 -0.32
CA LEU A 8 5.76 5.66 -1.23
C LEU A 8 4.56 6.39 -0.64
N ARG A 9 3.86 7.17 -1.46
CA ARG A 9 2.56 7.72 -1.13
C ARG A 9 1.48 6.95 -1.85
N VAL A 10 0.56 6.34 -1.11
CA VAL A 10 -0.59 5.63 -1.65
C VAL A 10 -1.84 6.44 -1.36
N ALA A 11 -2.46 7.01 -2.39
CA ALA A 11 -3.76 7.66 -2.26
C ALA A 11 -4.82 6.60 -1.93
N THR A 12 -5.67 6.88 -0.94
CA THR A 12 -6.72 5.95 -0.52
C THR A 12 -7.88 6.69 0.13
N GLY A 13 -9.10 6.19 -0.06
CA GLY A 13 -10.27 6.61 0.72
C GLY A 13 -10.36 5.91 2.10
N ASN A 14 -9.60 4.85 2.31
CA ASN A 14 -9.58 4.08 3.55
C ASN A 14 -8.16 3.57 3.86
N PRO A 15 -7.46 4.22 4.82
CA PRO A 15 -6.11 3.83 5.23
C PRO A 15 -5.98 2.38 5.72
N GLU A 16 -7.02 1.79 6.27
CA GLU A 16 -6.98 0.41 6.79
C GLU A 16 -6.76 -0.62 5.68
N ILE A 17 -7.29 -0.36 4.46
CA ILE A 17 -7.07 -1.24 3.31
C ILE A 17 -5.57 -1.29 2.98
N VAL A 18 -4.90 -0.13 2.96
CA VAL A 18 -3.46 -0.06 2.68
C VAL A 18 -2.65 -0.76 3.77
N LYS A 19 -3.01 -0.56 5.05
CA LYS A 19 -2.34 -1.23 6.18
C LYS A 19 -2.44 -2.76 6.06
N ASN A 20 -3.63 -3.27 5.76
CA ASN A 20 -3.87 -4.71 5.62
C ASN A 20 -3.08 -5.29 4.44
N VAL A 21 -3.05 -4.60 3.30
CA VAL A 21 -2.28 -5.02 2.13
C VAL A 21 -0.78 -5.03 2.43
N VAL A 22 -0.24 -3.99 3.07
CA VAL A 22 1.17 -3.92 3.47
C VAL A 22 1.53 -5.05 4.43
N GLN A 23 0.70 -5.31 5.44
CA GLN A 23 0.91 -6.41 6.38
C GLN A 23 0.94 -7.76 5.66
N TYR A 24 -0.09 -8.06 4.87
CA TYR A 24 -0.17 -9.30 4.10
C TYR A 24 1.05 -9.48 3.17
N PHE A 25 1.45 -8.40 2.50
CA PHE A 25 2.57 -8.42 1.56
C PHE A 25 3.88 -8.74 2.27
N ASN A 26 4.17 -8.08 3.39
CA ASN A 26 5.35 -8.37 4.20
C ASN A 26 5.37 -9.81 4.72
N GLU A 27 4.24 -10.31 5.22
CA GLU A 27 4.12 -11.69 5.71
C GLU A 27 4.34 -12.72 4.59
N THR A 28 3.87 -12.42 3.38
CA THR A 28 3.93 -13.35 2.23
C THR A 28 5.29 -13.35 1.54
N TYR A 29 5.90 -12.17 1.37
CA TYR A 29 7.10 -11.99 0.54
C TYR A 29 8.37 -11.69 1.36
N GLY A 30 8.25 -11.52 2.69
CA GLY A 30 9.39 -11.26 3.56
C GLY A 30 9.99 -9.85 3.40
N THR A 31 9.18 -8.88 2.96
CA THR A 31 9.59 -7.48 2.81
C THR A 31 9.44 -6.68 4.11
N ASP A 32 9.99 -5.47 4.14
CA ASP A 32 10.05 -4.62 5.35
C ASP A 32 9.28 -3.29 5.20
N PHE A 33 8.24 -3.26 4.38
CA PHE A 33 7.40 -2.07 4.23
C PHE A 33 6.74 -1.71 5.56
N SER A 34 6.72 -0.43 5.91
CA SER A 34 6.14 0.06 7.16
C SER A 34 5.37 1.35 6.94
N ILE A 35 4.29 1.52 7.70
CA ILE A 35 3.42 2.68 7.63
C ILE A 35 4.03 3.77 8.50
N ARG A 36 4.30 4.95 7.93
CA ARG A 36 4.86 6.12 8.64
C ARG A 36 3.82 7.07 9.16
N SER A 37 2.92 7.46 8.29
CA SER A 37 1.91 8.49 8.55
C SER A 37 0.71 8.28 7.64
N ILE A 38 -0.41 8.85 8.07
CA ILE A 38 -1.58 9.09 7.23
C ILE A 38 -1.64 10.60 7.08
N GLU A 39 -1.64 11.08 5.84
CA GLU A 39 -1.55 12.50 5.49
C GLU A 39 -2.82 12.89 4.73
N ASP A 40 -3.42 14.02 5.07
CA ASP A 40 -4.42 14.67 4.22
C ASP A 40 -3.72 15.77 3.43
N LEU A 41 -3.78 15.67 2.10
CA LEU A 41 -3.23 16.67 1.18
C LEU A 41 -4.36 17.12 0.25
N ASP A 42 -4.82 18.35 0.47
CA ASP A 42 -5.89 18.99 -0.31
C ASP A 42 -7.17 18.13 -0.41
N GLY A 43 -7.55 17.46 0.68
CA GLY A 43 -8.74 16.61 0.75
C GLY A 43 -8.56 15.20 0.19
N VAL A 44 -7.34 14.82 -0.19
CA VAL A 44 -6.99 13.45 -0.55
C VAL A 44 -6.20 12.84 0.59
N THR A 45 -6.69 11.71 1.11
CA THR A 45 -5.97 10.94 2.12
C THR A 45 -4.89 10.08 1.45
N PHE A 46 -3.69 10.16 2.00
CA PHE A 46 -2.52 9.38 1.61
C PHE A 46 -2.01 8.56 2.78
N VAL A 47 -1.59 7.34 2.50
CA VAL A 47 -0.80 6.53 3.42
C VAL A 47 0.65 6.61 2.97
N LEU A 48 1.53 7.10 3.85
CA LEU A 48 2.96 7.16 3.62
C LEU A 48 3.60 5.84 4.09
N ILE A 49 4.26 5.15 3.17
CA ILE A 49 4.95 3.89 3.42
C ILE A 49 6.46 4.12 3.27
N ASN A 50 7.26 3.54 4.17
CA ASN A 50 8.71 3.47 4.02
C ASN A 50 9.20 2.02 4.01
N THR A 51 10.37 1.80 3.43
CA THR A 51 11.11 0.53 3.43
C THR A 51 12.60 0.85 3.46
N ASN A 52 13.42 -0.02 4.06
CA ASN A 52 14.87 0.18 4.03
C ASN A 52 15.44 -0.24 2.67
N SER A 53 14.91 -1.33 2.10
CA SER A 53 15.25 -1.83 0.77
C SER A 53 14.06 -2.53 0.14
N ALA A 54 13.74 -2.14 -1.09
CA ALA A 54 12.81 -2.88 -1.95
C ALA A 54 13.28 -2.85 -3.40
N SER A 55 13.00 -3.92 -4.12
CA SER A 55 13.14 -3.94 -5.56
C SER A 55 11.98 -3.19 -6.24
N ILE A 56 12.18 -2.81 -7.50
CA ILE A 56 11.07 -2.28 -8.33
C ILE A 56 9.92 -3.29 -8.43
N ASP A 57 10.25 -4.59 -8.48
CA ASP A 57 9.25 -5.65 -8.59
C ASP A 57 8.38 -5.73 -7.32
N ASP A 58 8.97 -5.52 -6.13
CA ASP A 58 8.24 -5.46 -4.87
C ASP A 58 7.24 -4.29 -4.85
N ILE A 59 7.66 -3.11 -5.35
CA ILE A 59 6.79 -1.92 -5.42
C ILE A 59 5.64 -2.16 -6.40
N TYR A 60 5.95 -2.74 -7.55
CA TYR A 60 4.94 -3.06 -8.56
C TYR A 60 3.93 -4.08 -8.02
N LEU A 61 4.41 -5.15 -7.38
CA LEU A 61 3.56 -6.17 -6.77
C LEU A 61 2.71 -5.60 -5.63
N LEU A 62 3.27 -4.78 -4.74
CA LEU A 62 2.51 -4.11 -3.68
C LEU A 62 1.35 -3.27 -4.25
N GLY A 63 1.62 -2.51 -5.32
CA GLY A 63 0.60 -1.75 -6.04
C GLY A 63 -0.47 -2.65 -6.67
N PHE A 64 -0.07 -3.78 -7.27
CA PHE A 64 -1.00 -4.77 -7.81
C PHE A 64 -1.90 -5.37 -6.71
N PHE A 65 -1.35 -5.79 -5.58
CA PHE A 65 -2.13 -6.34 -4.46
C PHE A 65 -3.10 -5.31 -3.88
N HIS A 66 -2.69 -4.04 -3.79
CA HIS A 66 -3.60 -2.97 -3.38
C HIS A 66 -4.78 -2.84 -4.35
N GLY A 67 -4.54 -2.81 -5.66
CA GLY A 67 -5.60 -2.75 -6.66
C GLY A 67 -6.50 -4.00 -6.66
N ALA A 68 -5.91 -5.18 -6.48
CA ALA A 68 -6.65 -6.44 -6.40
C ALA A 68 -7.57 -6.50 -5.18
N GLU A 69 -7.11 -6.01 -4.02
CA GLU A 69 -7.93 -5.98 -2.81
C GLU A 69 -9.09 -4.98 -2.93
N ILE A 70 -8.86 -3.80 -3.51
CA ILE A 70 -9.94 -2.85 -3.82
C ILE A 70 -10.99 -3.51 -4.72
N GLN A 71 -10.56 -4.22 -5.77
CA GLN A 71 -11.47 -4.91 -6.68
C GLN A 71 -12.25 -6.03 -5.97
N ASN A 72 -11.60 -6.79 -5.08
CA ASN A 72 -12.22 -7.84 -4.27
C ASN A 72 -13.31 -7.27 -3.35
N LEU A 73 -13.01 -6.18 -2.63
CA LEU A 73 -13.95 -5.50 -1.74
C LEU A 73 -15.16 -4.94 -2.50
N ARG A 74 -14.95 -4.37 -3.70
CA ARG A 74 -16.04 -3.93 -4.59
C ARG A 74 -16.92 -5.10 -5.04
N GLN A 75 -16.33 -6.24 -5.40
CA GLN A 75 -17.10 -7.43 -5.80
C GLN A 75 -17.93 -8.00 -4.65
N LYS A 76 -17.49 -7.83 -3.40
CA LYS A 76 -18.25 -8.20 -2.20
C LYS A 76 -19.29 -7.15 -1.78
N GLY A 77 -19.26 -5.95 -2.37
CA GLY A 77 -20.13 -4.83 -1.98
C GLY A 77 -19.74 -4.19 -0.65
N GLU A 78 -18.50 -4.38 -0.19
CA GLU A 78 -17.99 -3.80 1.07
C GLU A 78 -17.55 -2.32 0.91
N ILE A 79 -17.20 -1.94 -0.32
CA ILE A 79 -16.87 -0.55 -0.71
C ILE A 79 -17.53 -0.20 -2.05
N ASP A 80 -17.77 1.09 -2.28
CA ASP A 80 -18.33 1.61 -3.52
C ASP A 80 -17.26 1.76 -4.64
N TRP A 81 -17.72 2.04 -5.85
CA TRP A 81 -16.90 2.30 -7.04
C TRP A 81 -16.13 3.63 -6.96
#